data_AF-A0A7S1D0C1-F1
#
_entry.id   AF-A0A7S1D0C1-F1
#
_cell.length_a   1.000
_cell.length_b   1.000
_cell.length_c   1.000
_cell.angle_alpha   90.00
_cell.angle_beta   90.00
_cell.angle_gamma   90.00
#
_symmetry.space_group_name_H-M   'P 1'
#
loop_
_entity.id
_entity.type
_entity.pdbx_description
1 polymer ?
#
loop_
_entity_poly.entity_id
_entity_poly.type
_entity_poly.pdbx_seq_one_letter_code
_entity_poly.pdbx_strand_id
1 'polypeptide(L)'
;HVMGIHMNHEQNRNNAMASNDESPGEDVALTAEAIADNVRRVATTGEGELEIASLKKYIQYCKSKCVPLLSEEAGDVLASSYVKIRNDVRLRHMEKGNNNEK
;
A
#
# COMPACT_ATOMS: atom_id res chain seq x y z
N HIS A 1 -21.30 13.11 -49.20
CA HIS A 1 -20.06 12.36 -48.92
C HIS A 1 -20.10 11.99 -47.44
N VAL A 2 -19.97 10.70 -47.15
CA VAL A 2 -20.32 10.05 -45.88
C VAL A 2 -19.34 10.43 -44.75
N MET A 3 -19.85 10.48 -43.52
CA MET A 3 -19.10 10.58 -42.27
C MET A 3 -17.96 9.56 -42.18
N GLY A 4 -16.83 9.98 -41.60
CA GLY A 4 -15.73 9.11 -41.23
C GLY A 4 -15.11 9.54 -39.90
N ILE A 5 -15.82 9.29 -38.81
CA ILE A 5 -15.19 9.14 -37.49
C ILE A 5 -14.39 7.84 -37.57
N HIS A 6 -13.08 7.89 -37.35
CA HIS A 6 -12.25 6.79 -36.84
C HIS A 6 -10.93 7.38 -36.34
N MET A 7 -10.94 8.02 -35.16
CA MET A 7 -9.76 8.06 -34.31
C MET A 7 -9.71 6.74 -33.55
N ASN A 8 -9.17 5.71 -34.20
CA ASN A 8 -8.73 4.49 -33.52
C ASN A 8 -7.37 4.81 -32.88
N HIS A 9 -7.30 4.88 -31.57
CA HIS A 9 -7.09 3.69 -30.74
C HIS A 9 -5.70 3.07 -30.94
N GLU A 10 -4.67 3.93 -31.00
CA GLU A 10 -3.26 3.53 -31.03
C GLU A 10 -2.44 4.06 -29.84
N GLN A 11 -3.13 4.35 -28.73
CA GLN A 11 -2.52 4.49 -27.40
C GLN A 11 -2.62 3.19 -26.59
N ASN A 12 -2.65 2.04 -27.28
CA ASN A 12 -2.19 0.76 -26.73
C ASN A 12 -0.66 0.77 -26.65
N ARG A 13 -0.11 1.63 -25.77
CA ARG A 13 1.30 1.58 -25.35
C ARG A 13 1.44 1.33 -23.85
N ASN A 14 0.37 0.87 -23.20
CA ASN A 14 0.39 0.33 -21.84
C ASN A 14 0.81 -1.15 -21.79
N ASN A 15 1.37 -1.69 -22.89
CA ASN A 15 2.16 -2.92 -22.88
C ASN A 15 3.64 -2.60 -23.12
N ALA A 16 4.18 -1.64 -22.38
CA ALA A 16 5.60 -1.44 -22.24
C ALA A 16 5.98 -1.99 -20.85
N MET A 17 6.61 -3.16 -20.87
CA MET A 17 7.41 -3.71 -19.78
C MET A 17 6.83 -3.52 -18.37
N ALA A 18 6.03 -4.49 -17.95
CA ALA A 18 6.34 -5.15 -16.69
C ALA A 18 7.69 -5.86 -16.85
N SER A 19 8.78 -5.10 -17.02
CA SER A 19 10.04 -5.52 -16.47
C SER A 19 9.76 -5.56 -14.98
N ASN A 20 9.67 -6.77 -14.44
CA ASN A 20 10.11 -6.97 -13.08
C ASN A 20 11.53 -6.41 -13.08
N ASP A 21 11.65 -5.15 -12.68
CA ASP A 21 12.90 -4.57 -12.24
C ASP A 21 13.19 -5.27 -10.92
N GLU A 22 13.57 -6.54 -11.03
CA GLU A 22 14.29 -7.28 -10.01
C GLU A 22 15.69 -6.66 -9.99
N SER A 23 15.73 -5.38 -9.63
CA SER A 23 16.88 -4.82 -8.98
C SER A 23 17.13 -5.76 -7.79
N PRO A 24 18.35 -6.31 -7.63
CA PRO A 24 18.70 -7.06 -6.44
C PRO A 24 18.88 -6.07 -5.29
N GLY A 25 17.83 -5.30 -4.99
CA GLY A 25 17.58 -4.75 -3.68
C GLY A 25 17.03 -5.90 -2.86
N GLU A 26 17.92 -6.83 -2.54
CA GLU A 26 17.71 -7.94 -1.63
C GLU A 26 16.90 -7.41 -0.44
N ASP A 27 15.65 -7.85 -0.30
CA ASP A 27 14.86 -7.61 0.88
C ASP A 27 15.43 -8.48 1.99
N VAL A 28 16.69 -8.20 2.38
CA VAL A 28 17.51 -9.02 3.28
C VAL A 28 16.72 -9.40 4.54
N ALA A 29 15.80 -8.54 4.97
CA ALA A 29 14.89 -8.72 6.08
C ALA A 29 13.89 -9.89 5.97
N LEU A 30 13.55 -10.37 4.77
CA LEU A 30 12.61 -11.48 4.55
C LEU A 30 13.31 -12.81 4.27
N THR A 31 14.64 -12.82 4.19
CA THR A 31 15.41 -14.07 4.05
C THR A 31 15.23 -14.95 5.29
N ALA A 32 15.17 -16.26 5.10
CA ALA A 32 15.05 -17.22 6.21
C ALA A 32 16.18 -17.05 7.24
N GLU A 33 17.38 -16.65 6.79
CA GLU A 33 18.53 -16.39 7.66
C GLU A 33 18.31 -15.14 8.52
N ALA A 34 17.79 -14.04 7.95
CA ALA A 34 17.49 -12.84 8.74
C ALA A 34 16.36 -13.06 9.75
N ILE A 35 15.35 -13.87 9.40
CA ILE A 35 14.29 -14.27 10.35
C ILE A 35 14.91 -15.12 11.47
N ALA A 36 15.77 -16.09 11.15
CA ALA A 36 16.44 -16.93 12.12
C ALA A 36 17.38 -16.13 13.04
N ASP A 37 18.11 -15.16 12.49
CA ASP A 37 18.96 -14.26 13.27
C ASP A 37 18.14 -13.40 14.23
N ASN A 38 17.03 -12.82 13.78
CA ASN A 38 16.12 -12.08 14.65
C ASN A 38 15.58 -12.96 15.80
N VAL A 39 15.15 -14.19 15.50
CA VAL A 39 14.69 -15.14 16.53
C VAL A 39 15.80 -15.46 17.53
N ARG A 40 17.03 -15.71 17.05
CA ARG A 40 18.20 -15.95 17.92
C ARG A 40 18.52 -14.72 18.78
N ARG A 41 18.49 -13.52 18.21
CA ARG A 41 18.73 -12.27 18.94
C ARG A 41 17.68 -12.06 20.03
N VAL A 42 16.40 -12.14 19.69
CA VAL A 42 15.31 -12.05 20.67
C VAL A 42 15.48 -13.05 21.81
N ALA A 43 15.82 -14.31 21.48
CA ALA A 43 15.99 -15.37 22.49
C ALA A 43 17.25 -15.23 23.36
N THR A 44 18.34 -14.63 22.86
CA THR A 44 19.65 -14.60 23.55
C THR A 44 19.96 -13.26 24.21
N THR A 45 19.55 -12.15 23.61
CA THR A 45 19.85 -10.79 24.10
C THR A 45 18.64 -10.09 24.71
N GLY A 46 17.42 -10.58 24.45
CA GLY A 46 16.18 -9.88 24.82
C GLY A 46 16.01 -8.53 24.13
N GLU A 47 16.87 -8.21 23.15
CA GLU A 47 16.80 -6.97 22.40
C GLU A 47 15.51 -6.92 21.56
N GLY A 48 14.72 -5.87 21.75
CA GLY A 48 13.47 -5.65 21.02
C GLY A 48 12.21 -6.16 21.72
N GLU A 49 12.32 -6.89 22.83
CA GLU A 49 11.16 -7.26 23.64
C GLU A 49 10.94 -6.30 24.81
N LEU A 50 9.85 -5.53 24.72
CA LEU A 50 9.25 -4.89 25.90
C LEU A 50 8.42 -5.95 26.64
N GLU A 51 8.56 -6.03 27.96
CA GLU A 51 7.70 -6.89 28.77
C GLU A 51 6.21 -6.59 28.46
N ILE A 52 5.38 -7.63 28.37
CA ILE A 52 3.95 -7.51 28.08
C ILE A 52 3.26 -6.51 29.02
N ALA A 53 3.65 -6.47 30.29
CA ALA A 53 3.12 -5.51 31.26
C ALA A 53 3.43 -4.06 30.86
N SER A 54 4.66 -3.80 30.41
CA SER A 54 5.12 -2.49 29.92
C SER A 54 4.38 -2.09 28.65
N LEU A 55 4.19 -3.02 27.70
CA LEU A 55 3.44 -2.76 26.47
C LEU A 55 1.97 -2.41 26.76
N LYS A 56 1.32 -3.15 27.65
CA LYS A 56 -0.07 -2.87 28.08
C LYS A 56 -0.18 -1.49 28.72
N LYS A 57 0.75 -1.14 29.61
CA LYS A 57 0.79 0.18 30.26
C LYS A 57 1.00 1.30 29.23
N TYR A 58 1.88 1.08 28.26
CA TYR A 58 2.14 2.05 27.19
C TYR A 58 0.92 2.27 26.30
N ILE A 59 0.23 1.20 25.88
CA ILE A 59 -1.02 1.32 25.11
C ILE A 59 -2.08 2.09 25.89
N GLN A 60 -2.24 1.81 27.19
CA GLN A 60 -3.20 2.53 28.04
C GLN A 60 -2.85 4.02 28.16
N TYR A 61 -1.57 4.34 28.25
CA TYR A 61 -1.09 5.72 28.21
C TYR A 61 -1.47 6.40 26.89
N CYS A 62 -1.14 5.79 25.74
CA CYS A 62 -1.48 6.37 24.44
C CYS A 62 -2.98 6.59 24.27
N LYS A 63 -3.81 5.62 24.69
CA LYS A 63 -5.28 5.76 24.64
C LYS A 63 -5.83 6.90 25.50
N SER A 64 -5.19 7.20 26.63
CA SER A 64 -5.69 8.20 27.59
C SER A 64 -5.06 9.58 27.45
N LYS A 65 -3.87 9.67 26.85
CA LYS A 65 -3.08 10.90 26.79
C LYS A 65 -2.76 11.37 25.39
N CYS A 66 -2.73 10.49 24.39
CA CYS A 66 -2.46 10.89 23.02
C CYS A 66 -3.77 11.24 22.31
N VAL A 67 -3.80 12.44 21.72
CA VAL A 67 -4.88 12.90 20.83
C VAL A 67 -4.21 13.35 19.54
N PRO A 68 -3.95 12.43 18.59
CA PRO A 68 -3.31 12.80 17.34
C PRO A 68 -4.24 13.72 16.54
N LEU A 69 -3.69 14.85 16.10
CA LEU A 69 -4.39 15.79 15.24
C LEU A 69 -3.80 15.73 13.84
N LEU A 70 -4.66 15.99 12.86
CA LEU A 70 -4.24 16.06 11.47
C LEU A 70 -3.60 17.43 11.21
N SER A 71 -2.41 17.43 10.63
CA SER A 71 -1.84 18.67 10.06
C SER A 71 -2.61 19.06 8.79
N GLU A 72 -2.56 20.33 8.43
CA GLU A 72 -3.23 20.83 7.22
C GLU A 72 -2.74 20.10 5.96
N GLU A 73 -1.41 19.96 5.80
CA GLU A 73 -0.79 19.23 4.71
C GLU A 73 -1.25 17.76 4.64
N ALA A 74 -1.32 17.06 5.77
CA ALA A 74 -1.81 15.69 5.80
C ALA A 74 -3.31 15.60 5.46
N GLY A 75 -4.08 16.65 5.75
CA GLY A 75 -5.48 16.80 5.33
C GLY A 75 -5.64 16.83 3.82
N ASP A 76 -4.83 17.63 3.12
CA ASP A 76 -4.86 17.74 1.66
C ASP A 76 -4.47 16.42 0.98
N VAL A 77 -3.43 15.75 1.52
CA VAL A 77 -3.01 14.43 1.04
C VAL A 77 -4.13 13.40 1.22
N LEU A 78 -4.81 13.41 2.37
CA LEU A 78 -5.93 12.51 2.64
C LEU A 78 -7.11 12.77 1.69
N ALA A 79 -7.46 14.04 1.47
CA ALA A 79 -8.55 14.42 0.57
C ALA A 79 -8.28 13.97 -0.88
N SER A 80 -7.06 14.22 -1.38
CA SER A 80 -6.66 13.80 -2.73
C SER A 80 -6.68 12.27 -2.89
N SER A 81 -6.23 11.55 -1.86
CA SER A 81 -6.21 10.08 -1.85
C SER A 81 -7.63 9.50 -1.83
N TYR A 82 -8.53 10.09 -1.05
CA TYR A 82 -9.93 9.70 -1.01
C TYR A 82 -10.61 9.80 -2.39
N VAL A 83 -10.41 10.91 -3.11
CA VAL A 83 -10.98 11.09 -4.47
C VAL A 83 -10.44 10.05 -5.44
N LYS A 84 -9.14 9.76 -5.40
CA LYS A 84 -8.52 8.71 -6.22
C LYS A 84 -9.16 7.34 -5.96
N ILE A 85 -9.27 6.93 -4.70
CA ILE A 85 -9.89 5.66 -4.31
C ILE A 85 -11.33 5.59 -4.82
N ARG A 86 -12.11 6.66 -4.64
CA ARG A 86 -13.51 6.69 -5.07
C ARG A 86 -13.66 6.56 -6.58
N ASN A 87 -12.77 7.20 -7.35
CA ASN A 87 -12.76 7.08 -8.80
C ASN A 87 -12.37 5.68 -9.26
N ASP A 88 -11.34 5.09 -8.65
CA ASP A 88 -10.90 3.72 -8.93
C ASP A 88 -12.01 2.71 -8.68
N VAL A 89 -12.67 2.79 -7.51
CA VAL A 89 -13.82 1.92 -7.18
C VAL A 89 -14.92 2.06 -8.24
N ARG A 90 -15.27 3.30 -8.65
CA ARG A 90 -16.28 3.54 -9.69
C ARG A 90 -15.89 2.88 -11.02
N LEU A 91 -14.64 3.05 -11.46
CA LEU A 91 -14.15 2.46 -12.71
C LEU A 91 -14.23 0.93 -12.66
N ARG A 92 -13.76 0.31 -11.58
CA ARG A 92 -13.85 -1.16 -11.37
C ARG A 92 -15.29 -1.68 -11.43
N HIS A 93 -16.24 -0.93 -10.90
CA HIS A 93 -17.66 -1.30 -11.01
C HIS A 93 -18.19 -1.22 -12.45
N MET A 94 -17.77 -0.20 -13.22
CA MET A 94 -18.17 -0.06 -14.63
C MET A 94 -17.53 -1.13 -15.52
N GLU A 95 -16.25 -1.46 -15.32
CA GLU A 95 -15.55 -2.51 -16.04
C GLU A 95 -16.18 -3.88 -15.81
N LYS A 96 -16.57 -4.19 -14.57
CA LYS A 96 -17.28 -5.44 -14.25
C LYS A 96 -18.68 -5.52 -14.89
N GLY A 97 -19.37 -4.39 -15.02
CA GLY A 97 -20.66 -4.34 -15.74
C GLY A 97 -20.51 -4.64 -17.23
N ASN A 98 -19.48 -4.06 -17.87
CA ASN A 98 -19.24 -4.23 -19.30
C ASN A 98 -18.74 -5.64 -19.69
N ASN A 99 -18.09 -6.36 -18.78
CA ASN A 99 -17.55 -7.70 -19.04
C ASN A 99 -18.58 -8.83 -18.91
N ASN A 100 -19.76 -8.56 -18.35
CA ASN A 100 -20.84 -9.55 -18.19
C ASN A 100 -21.87 -9.52 -19.33
N GLU A 101 -21.68 -8.67 -20.34
CA GLU A 101 -22.57 -8.51 -21.51
C GLU A 101 -21.91 -8.99 -22.83
N LYS A 102 -20.92 -9.90 -22.73
CA LYS A 102 -20.28 -10.57 -23.87
C LYS A 102 -20.37 -12.08 -23.76
#